data_AF-A0A1G4AFP0-F1
#
_entry.id   AF-A0A1G4AFP0-F1
#
_cell.length_a   1.000
_cell.length_b   1.000
_cell.length_c   1.000
_cell.angle_alpha   90.00
_cell.angle_beta   90.00
_cell.angle_gamma   90.00
#
_symmetry.space_group_name_H-M   'P 1'
#
loop_
_entity.id
_entity.type
_entity.pdbx_description
1 polymer ?
#
loop_
_entity_poly.entity_id
_entity_poly.type
_entity_poly.pdbx_seq_one_letter_code
_entity_poly.pdbx_strand_id
1 'polypeptide(L)'
;MRIGSLGLYALLISPLAAAEKPAAPFKHERLNVANGCFVESVYFYDRFHERFGADAWVRLLQWGAKEEDEVVAGHAVAVLELKGKLWAWDINHGFLALDLPVAQREMVEKVSPLVIARYPRITARYPLYRHDFSQSAEPAPPHEQPMSENRALRDASRVAAKLAAHRPVNLVQFSYVNGGETTVSAAAVFLFHGRLCVYTADTGTVPFRARQLSVKNLRQLQECLRRIHPGAFALKSL
;
A
#
# COMPACT_ATOMS: atom_id res chain seq x y z
N MET A 1 -34.83 61.08 -42.73
CA MET A 1 -35.16 59.96 -41.83
C MET A 1 -34.12 58.87 -42.05
N ARG A 2 -33.10 58.76 -41.19
CA ARG A 2 -32.07 57.71 -41.26
C ARG A 2 -32.04 56.99 -39.91
N ILE A 3 -32.27 55.68 -39.98
CA ILE A 3 -32.42 54.75 -38.86
C ILE A 3 -31.03 54.45 -38.31
N GLY A 4 -30.87 54.55 -36.99
CA GLY A 4 -29.63 54.24 -36.28
C GLY A 4 -29.34 52.74 -36.26
N SER A 5 -28.08 52.38 -36.51
CA SER A 5 -27.57 51.02 -36.34
C SER A 5 -27.14 50.81 -34.88
N LEU A 6 -27.88 49.95 -34.18
CA LEU A 6 -27.49 49.39 -32.89
C LEU A 6 -26.29 48.44 -33.09
N GLY A 7 -25.16 48.78 -32.46
CA GLY A 7 -23.99 47.92 -32.40
C GLY A 7 -24.22 46.73 -31.46
N LEU A 8 -24.16 45.53 -32.01
CA LEU A 8 -24.22 44.27 -31.27
C LEU A 8 -22.83 43.98 -30.67
N TYR A 9 -22.65 44.12 -29.36
CA TYR A 9 -21.47 43.62 -28.66
C TYR A 9 -21.58 42.10 -28.52
N ALA A 10 -20.83 41.34 -29.32
CA ALA A 10 -20.67 39.91 -29.12
C ALA A 10 -19.68 39.67 -27.96
N LEU A 11 -20.22 39.27 -26.80
CA LEU A 11 -19.44 38.72 -25.69
C LEU A 11 -18.88 37.35 -26.12
N LEU A 12 -17.56 37.30 -26.37
CA LEU A 12 -16.83 36.05 -26.58
C LEU A 12 -16.77 35.27 -25.25
N ILE A 13 -17.72 34.37 -25.06
CA ILE A 13 -17.66 33.34 -24.03
C ILE A 13 -16.62 32.31 -24.51
N SER A 14 -15.39 32.42 -24.00
CA SER A 14 -14.40 31.36 -24.18
C SER A 14 -14.86 30.13 -23.38
N PRO A 15 -15.01 28.95 -23.99
CA PRO A 15 -15.26 27.74 -23.21
C PRO A 15 -14.04 27.52 -22.30
N LEU A 16 -14.26 27.44 -20.98
CA LEU A 16 -13.25 26.92 -20.08
C LEU A 16 -12.89 25.52 -20.57
N ALA A 17 -11.71 25.38 -21.17
CA ALA A 17 -11.15 24.09 -21.48
C ALA A 17 -11.08 23.30 -20.16
N ALA A 18 -11.81 22.19 -20.08
CA ALA A 18 -11.67 21.27 -18.97
C ALA A 18 -10.20 20.85 -18.91
N ALA A 19 -9.51 21.20 -17.82
CA ALA A 19 -8.11 20.87 -17.66
C ALA A 19 -7.92 19.35 -17.85
N GLU A 20 -7.14 18.97 -18.87
CA GLU A 20 -6.84 17.56 -19.13
C GLU A 20 -6.22 16.93 -17.89
N LYS A 21 -6.77 15.80 -17.46
CA LYS A 21 -6.20 15.04 -16.35
C LYS A 21 -4.78 14.62 -16.74
N PRO A 22 -3.77 14.93 -15.94
CA PRO A 22 -2.40 14.58 -16.28
C PRO A 22 -2.26 13.06 -16.40
N ALA A 23 -1.60 12.60 -17.46
CA ALA A 23 -1.37 11.18 -17.72
C ALA A 23 -0.54 10.54 -16.61
N ALA A 24 -0.79 9.25 -16.34
CA ALA A 24 -0.02 8.49 -15.36
C ALA A 24 1.49 8.54 -15.71
N PRO A 25 2.38 8.76 -14.72
CA PRO A 25 3.80 9.00 -14.98
C PRO A 25 4.54 7.77 -15.53
N PHE A 26 4.05 6.56 -15.24
CA PHE A 26 4.53 5.29 -15.79
C PHE A 26 3.51 4.18 -15.54
N LYS A 27 3.62 3.06 -16.27
CA LYS A 27 2.86 1.84 -15.97
C LYS A 27 3.42 1.17 -14.72
N HIS A 28 2.55 0.75 -13.82
CA HIS A 28 2.92 -0.07 -12.66
C HIS A 28 2.24 -1.43 -12.75
N GLU A 29 2.99 -2.48 -12.42
CA GLU A 29 2.50 -3.85 -12.39
C GLU A 29 1.97 -4.20 -11.00
N ARG A 30 0.71 -4.61 -10.93
CA ARG A 30 0.08 -5.04 -9.68
C ARG A 30 0.51 -6.46 -9.32
N LEU A 31 0.63 -6.75 -8.03
CA LEU A 31 0.78 -8.12 -7.52
C LEU A 31 -0.51 -8.93 -7.75
N ASN A 32 -1.67 -8.26 -7.77
CA ASN A 32 -2.99 -8.88 -7.94
C ASN A 32 -3.30 -9.90 -6.84
N VAL A 33 -3.09 -9.50 -5.59
CA VAL A 33 -3.34 -10.33 -4.40
C VAL A 33 -4.53 -9.78 -3.58
N ALA A 34 -5.21 -10.64 -2.83
CA ALA A 34 -6.34 -10.26 -1.99
C ALA A 34 -5.93 -9.29 -0.88
N ASN A 35 -6.76 -8.30 -0.55
CA ASN A 35 -6.48 -7.35 0.54
C ASN A 35 -5.07 -6.71 0.45
N GLY A 36 -4.60 -6.49 -0.78
CA GLY A 36 -3.21 -6.16 -1.07
C GLY A 36 -2.80 -4.70 -0.86
N CYS A 37 -3.69 -3.79 -0.45
CA CYS A 37 -3.45 -2.35 -0.50
C CYS A 37 -2.11 -1.91 0.12
N PHE A 38 -1.76 -2.47 1.27
CA PHE A 38 -0.48 -2.18 1.92
C PHE A 38 0.71 -2.81 1.20
N VAL A 39 0.70 -4.12 0.93
CA VAL A 39 1.82 -4.82 0.25
C VAL A 39 2.06 -4.33 -1.17
N GLU A 40 1.00 -3.98 -1.90
CA GLU A 40 1.07 -3.38 -3.23
C GLU A 40 1.72 -1.99 -3.14
N SER A 41 1.39 -1.19 -2.13
CA SER A 41 2.03 0.12 -1.90
C SER A 41 3.49 -0.01 -1.50
N VAL A 42 3.85 -1.04 -0.71
CA VAL A 42 5.25 -1.35 -0.36
C VAL A 42 6.02 -1.80 -1.60
N TYR A 43 5.44 -2.68 -2.41
CA TYR A 43 6.05 -3.11 -3.67
C TYR A 43 6.25 -1.94 -4.63
N PHE A 44 5.28 -1.02 -4.73
CA PHE A 44 5.44 0.22 -5.47
C PHE A 44 6.59 1.07 -4.93
N TYR A 45 6.66 1.26 -3.61
CA TYR A 45 7.71 2.02 -2.94
C TYR A 45 9.11 1.47 -3.26
N ASP A 46 9.28 0.16 -3.20
CA ASP A 46 10.54 -0.51 -3.52
C ASP A 46 10.95 -0.30 -4.99
N ARG A 47 10.01 -0.53 -5.91
CA ARG A 47 10.25 -0.33 -7.35
C ARG A 47 10.47 1.14 -7.70
N PHE A 48 9.90 2.06 -6.94
CA PHE A 48 10.13 3.49 -7.11
C PHE A 48 11.57 3.86 -6.74
N HIS A 49 12.06 3.40 -5.59
CA HIS A 49 13.45 3.64 -5.18
C HIS A 49 14.46 2.94 -6.09
N GLU A 50 14.16 1.73 -6.56
CA GLU A 50 14.99 1.05 -7.56
C GLU A 50 15.12 1.88 -8.86
N ARG A 51 14.03 2.51 -9.28
CA ARG A 51 13.99 3.28 -10.52
C ARG A 51 14.57 4.69 -10.42
N PHE A 52 14.33 5.38 -9.29
CA PHE A 52 14.61 6.81 -9.14
C PHE A 52 15.68 7.11 -8.09
N GLY A 53 16.22 6.10 -7.42
CA GLY A 53 17.25 6.22 -6.40
C GLY A 53 16.69 6.23 -4.98
N ALA A 54 17.57 5.94 -4.01
CA ALA A 54 17.22 5.88 -2.59
C ALA A 54 16.73 7.23 -2.03
N ASP A 55 17.21 8.35 -2.60
CA ASP A 55 16.84 9.71 -2.17
C ASP A 55 15.52 10.20 -2.78
N ALA A 56 14.93 9.43 -3.70
CA ALA A 56 13.66 9.82 -4.33
C ALA A 56 12.55 9.88 -3.27
N TRP A 57 11.77 10.97 -3.27
CA TRP A 57 10.75 11.16 -2.23
C TRP A 57 9.51 10.32 -2.55
N VAL A 58 9.30 9.27 -1.75
CA VAL A 58 8.08 8.46 -1.71
C VAL A 58 7.77 8.04 -0.27
N ARG A 59 6.49 8.05 0.12
CA ARG A 59 6.00 7.71 1.45
C ARG A 59 4.72 6.90 1.33
N LEU A 60 4.50 5.94 2.23
CA LEU A 60 3.22 5.24 2.31
C LEU A 60 2.27 6.04 3.19
N LEU A 61 1.18 6.55 2.62
CA LEU A 61 0.07 7.11 3.38
C LEU A 61 -0.85 5.96 3.78
N GLN A 62 -0.95 5.68 5.09
CA GLN A 62 -1.86 4.67 5.64
C GLN A 62 -2.95 5.34 6.46
N TRP A 63 -4.18 4.82 6.40
CA TRP A 63 -5.26 5.18 7.31
C TRP A 63 -6.07 3.95 7.74
N GLY A 64 -6.87 4.13 8.79
CA GLY A 64 -7.75 3.10 9.34
C GLY A 64 -7.26 2.51 10.67
N ALA A 65 -6.01 2.74 11.07
CA ALA A 65 -5.50 2.38 12.39
C ALA A 65 -5.85 3.48 13.43
N LYS A 66 -6.11 3.12 14.69
CA LYS A 66 -5.96 4.10 15.80
C LYS A 66 -4.49 4.19 16.22
N GLU A 67 -4.10 5.30 16.84
CA GLU A 67 -2.72 5.53 17.29
C GLU A 67 -2.17 4.40 18.19
N GLU A 68 -3.07 3.82 18.99
CA GLU A 68 -2.82 2.74 19.95
C GLU A 68 -3.25 1.35 19.47
N ASP A 69 -3.93 1.23 18.33
CA ASP A 69 -4.35 -0.07 17.82
C ASP A 69 -3.14 -0.82 17.24
N GLU A 70 -2.80 -1.93 17.88
CA GLU A 70 -1.70 -2.81 17.46
C GLU A 70 -2.10 -3.76 16.30
N VAL A 71 -3.41 -3.92 16.02
CA VAL A 71 -3.94 -4.89 15.04
C VAL A 71 -5.04 -4.23 14.21
N VAL A 72 -4.67 -3.41 13.23
CA VAL A 72 -5.64 -2.95 12.23
C VAL A 72 -5.06 -3.04 10.84
N ALA A 73 -5.70 -3.86 10.01
CA ALA A 73 -5.55 -3.79 8.57
C ALA A 73 -6.20 -2.49 8.09
N GLY A 74 -5.36 -1.57 7.62
CA GLY A 74 -5.79 -0.29 7.05
C GLY A 74 -5.63 -0.28 5.53
N HIS A 75 -6.17 0.74 4.89
CA HIS A 75 -5.83 1.03 3.49
C HIS A 75 -4.52 1.81 3.46
N ALA A 76 -3.73 1.62 2.41
CA ALA A 76 -2.52 2.38 2.18
C ALA A 76 -2.35 2.70 0.69
N VAL A 77 -1.70 3.82 0.42
CA VAL A 77 -1.29 4.26 -0.91
C VAL A 77 0.15 4.76 -0.86
N ALA A 78 0.85 4.77 -1.99
CA ALA A 78 2.15 5.42 -2.10
C ALA A 78 1.98 6.87 -2.57
N VAL A 79 2.47 7.84 -1.81
CA VAL A 79 2.55 9.26 -2.20
C VAL A 79 3.99 9.57 -2.58
N LEU A 80 4.19 10.22 -3.72
CA LEU A 80 5.51 10.45 -4.30
C LEU A 80 5.62 11.82 -4.96
N GLU A 81 6.86 12.29 -5.05
CA GLU A 81 7.22 13.44 -5.88
C GLU A 81 7.85 12.95 -7.18
N LEU A 82 7.34 13.45 -8.30
CA LEU A 82 7.92 13.16 -9.61
C LEU A 82 7.69 14.31 -10.59
N LYS A 83 8.77 14.77 -11.22
CA LYS A 83 8.77 15.90 -12.18
C LYS A 83 8.11 17.16 -11.60
N GLY A 84 8.44 17.50 -10.36
CA GLY A 84 7.93 18.70 -9.67
C GLY A 84 6.44 18.65 -9.31
N LYS A 85 5.81 17.47 -9.33
CA LYS A 85 4.41 17.27 -8.96
C LYS A 85 4.27 16.16 -7.92
N LEU A 86 3.22 16.26 -7.10
CA LEU A 86 2.84 15.20 -6.19
C LEU A 86 1.83 14.26 -6.84
N TRP A 87 2.05 12.97 -6.59
CA TRP A 87 1.19 11.90 -7.05
C TRP A 87 0.86 10.98 -5.89
N ALA A 88 -0.33 10.39 -5.91
CA ALA A 88 -0.65 9.19 -5.16
C ALA A 88 -0.83 8.03 -6.14
N TRP A 89 -0.18 6.90 -5.87
CA TRP A 89 -0.47 5.63 -6.50
C TRP A 89 -1.29 4.76 -5.55
N ASP A 90 -2.45 4.35 -6.03
CA ASP A 90 -3.40 3.53 -5.29
C ASP A 90 -3.75 2.29 -6.11
N ILE A 91 -3.75 1.13 -5.46
CA ILE A 91 -4.11 -0.13 -6.11
C ILE A 91 -5.53 -0.13 -6.71
N ASN A 92 -6.45 0.64 -6.12
CA ASN A 92 -7.85 0.71 -6.55
C ASN A 92 -8.12 1.80 -7.60
N HIS A 93 -7.29 2.85 -7.64
CA HIS A 93 -7.55 4.05 -8.45
C HIS A 93 -6.42 4.40 -9.42
N GLY A 94 -5.32 3.66 -9.39
CA GLY A 94 -4.12 3.95 -10.18
C GLY A 94 -3.43 5.23 -9.72
N PHE A 95 -2.88 5.97 -10.67
CA PHE A 95 -2.23 7.25 -10.40
C PHE A 95 -3.24 8.38 -10.28
N LEU A 96 -3.08 9.16 -9.22
CA LEU A 96 -3.79 10.39 -8.94
C LEU A 96 -2.78 11.53 -8.80
N ALA A 97 -2.85 12.52 -9.69
CA ALA A 97 -2.15 13.77 -9.46
C ALA A 97 -2.80 14.50 -8.27
N LEU A 98 -1.98 14.97 -7.34
CA LEU A 98 -2.41 15.72 -6.18
C LEU A 98 -2.20 17.20 -6.47
N ASP A 99 -3.27 17.98 -6.41
CA ASP A 99 -3.24 19.42 -6.60
C ASP A 99 -2.72 20.11 -5.33
N LEU A 100 -1.43 19.90 -5.05
CA LEU A 100 -0.70 20.47 -3.92
C LEU A 100 0.72 20.83 -4.36
N PRO A 101 1.25 22.00 -3.90
CA PRO A 101 2.66 22.31 -4.09
C PRO A 101 3.54 21.25 -3.44
N VAL A 102 4.65 20.90 -4.09
CA VAL A 102 5.66 19.95 -3.57
C VAL A 102 6.18 20.35 -2.18
N ALA A 103 6.27 21.65 -1.89
CA ALA A 103 6.65 22.16 -0.57
C ALA A 103 5.71 21.69 0.57
N GLN A 104 4.50 21.22 0.26
CA GLN A 104 3.52 20.72 1.21
C GLN A 104 3.46 19.18 1.27
N ARG A 105 4.40 18.48 0.61
CA ARG A 105 4.39 17.01 0.50
C ARG A 105 4.40 16.27 1.83
N GLU A 106 4.98 16.86 2.87
CA GLU A 106 5.06 16.25 4.21
C GLU A 106 3.84 16.57 5.09
N MET A 107 2.95 17.46 4.64
CA MET A 107 1.75 17.89 5.38
C MET A 107 0.62 16.86 5.18
N VAL A 108 0.62 15.81 6.00
CA VAL A 108 -0.36 14.71 5.94
C VAL A 108 -1.80 15.22 5.98
N GLU A 109 -2.08 16.24 6.78
CA GLU A 109 -3.38 16.89 6.92
C GLU A 109 -3.87 17.59 5.64
N LYS A 110 -2.94 17.97 4.75
CA LYS A 110 -3.28 18.52 3.42
C LYS A 110 -3.35 17.45 2.34
N VAL A 111 -2.45 16.48 2.39
CA VAL A 111 -2.38 15.41 1.37
C VAL A 111 -3.52 14.40 1.54
N SER A 112 -3.76 13.96 2.78
CA SER A 112 -4.69 12.87 3.05
C SER A 112 -6.14 13.14 2.61
N PRO A 113 -6.73 14.35 2.75
CA PRO A 113 -8.08 14.60 2.23
C PRO A 113 -8.20 14.39 0.72
N LEU A 114 -7.16 14.72 -0.06
CA LEU A 114 -7.18 14.56 -1.52
C LEU A 114 -7.20 13.10 -1.96
N VAL A 115 -6.53 12.23 -1.19
CA VAL A 115 -6.53 10.78 -1.42
C VAL A 115 -7.83 10.16 -0.91
N ILE A 116 -8.21 10.47 0.33
CA ILE A 116 -9.37 9.88 1.03
C ILE A 116 -10.68 10.26 0.35
N ALA A 117 -10.77 11.39 -0.34
CA ALA A 117 -11.95 11.77 -1.12
C ALA A 117 -12.40 10.71 -2.16
N ARG A 118 -11.52 9.77 -2.54
CA ARG A 118 -11.86 8.62 -3.40
C ARG A 118 -12.64 7.51 -2.69
N TYR A 119 -12.71 7.56 -1.36
CA TYR A 119 -13.31 6.57 -0.49
C TYR A 119 -14.46 7.16 0.33
N PRO A 120 -15.56 7.63 -0.30
CA PRO A 120 -16.63 8.35 0.40
C PRO A 120 -17.39 7.50 1.43
N ARG A 121 -17.28 6.17 1.35
CA ARG A 121 -17.91 5.23 2.29
C ARG A 121 -17.03 4.84 3.46
N ILE A 122 -15.78 5.31 3.50
CA ILE A 122 -14.82 4.94 4.54
C ILE A 122 -14.59 6.15 5.45
N THR A 123 -14.77 5.97 6.74
CA THR A 123 -14.27 6.92 7.73
C THR A 123 -12.78 6.67 7.93
N ALA A 124 -11.94 7.49 7.29
CA ALA A 124 -10.51 7.42 7.52
C ALA A 124 -10.19 7.85 8.96
N ARG A 125 -9.36 7.05 9.63
CA ARG A 125 -8.88 7.32 10.98
C ARG A 125 -7.36 7.40 10.97
N TYR A 126 -6.82 8.43 11.63
CA TYR A 126 -5.39 8.69 11.84
C TYR A 126 -4.53 8.46 10.59
N PRO A 127 -4.74 9.24 9.51
CA PRO A 127 -3.86 9.18 8.35
C PRO A 127 -2.43 9.52 8.80
N LEU A 128 -1.46 8.71 8.38
CA LEU A 128 -0.05 8.91 8.72
C LEU A 128 0.86 8.46 7.59
N TYR A 129 2.00 9.13 7.45
CA TYR A 129 3.06 8.66 6.58
C TYR A 129 3.92 7.61 7.26
N ARG A 130 4.25 6.58 6.47
CA ARG A 130 5.30 5.61 6.78
C ARG A 130 6.40 5.72 5.74
N HIS A 131 7.62 5.55 6.22
CA HIS A 131 8.84 5.57 5.42
C HIS A 131 9.74 4.45 5.90
N ASP A 132 10.38 3.74 4.99
CA ASP A 132 11.26 2.65 5.35
C ASP A 132 12.71 3.08 5.39
N PHE A 133 13.52 2.36 6.17
CA PHE A 133 14.98 2.44 6.07
C PHE A 133 15.47 1.51 4.94
N SER A 134 16.70 1.72 4.47
CA SER A 134 17.31 0.84 3.48
C SER A 134 17.46 -0.57 4.03
N GLN A 135 16.97 -1.54 3.27
CA GLN A 135 17.06 -2.96 3.59
C GLN A 135 17.80 -3.70 2.48
N SER A 136 18.30 -4.89 2.80
CA SER A 136 18.94 -5.76 1.81
C SER A 136 17.96 -6.81 1.31
N ALA A 137 18.10 -7.17 0.04
CA ALA A 137 17.38 -8.29 -0.55
C ALA A 137 17.62 -9.59 0.25
N GLU A 138 16.63 -10.48 0.23
CA GLU A 138 16.77 -11.80 0.84
C GLU A 138 17.74 -12.66 -0.01
N PRO A 139 18.81 -13.23 0.57
CA PRO A 139 19.76 -14.05 -0.18
C PRO A 139 19.14 -15.29 -0.82
N ALA A 140 18.13 -15.86 -0.16
CA ALA A 140 17.35 -17.00 -0.63
C ALA A 140 15.86 -16.61 -0.63
N PRO A 141 15.38 -15.93 -1.69
CA PRO A 141 14.00 -15.46 -1.75
C PRO A 141 13.02 -16.64 -1.76
N PRO A 142 11.88 -16.55 -1.06
CA PRO A 142 10.83 -17.57 -1.15
C PRO A 142 10.32 -17.72 -2.59
N HIS A 143 10.06 -18.96 -3.00
CA HIS A 143 9.51 -19.23 -4.32
C HIS A 143 8.01 -18.96 -4.37
N GLU A 144 7.55 -18.29 -5.44
CA GLU A 144 6.12 -18.16 -5.71
C GLU A 144 5.50 -19.53 -6.00
N GLN A 145 4.28 -19.75 -5.51
CA GLN A 145 3.52 -21.00 -5.72
C GLN A 145 2.23 -20.72 -6.51
N PRO A 146 2.32 -20.34 -7.79
CA PRO A 146 1.16 -19.84 -8.55
C PRO A 146 0.08 -20.91 -8.80
N MET A 147 0.46 -22.19 -8.77
CA MET A 147 -0.42 -23.34 -9.02
C MET A 147 -1.04 -23.93 -7.74
N SER A 148 -0.74 -23.39 -6.55
CA SER A 148 -1.34 -23.89 -5.29
C SER A 148 -2.86 -23.75 -5.33
N GLU A 149 -3.64 -24.77 -4.96
CA GLU A 149 -5.10 -24.64 -4.86
C GLU A 149 -5.50 -23.73 -3.68
N ASN A 150 -4.67 -23.69 -2.63
CA ASN A 150 -4.84 -22.79 -1.50
C ASN A 150 -4.52 -21.35 -1.91
N ARG A 151 -5.55 -20.49 -1.96
CA ARG A 151 -5.44 -19.07 -2.31
C ARG A 151 -4.52 -18.30 -1.35
N ALA A 152 -4.59 -18.57 -0.05
CA ALA A 152 -3.75 -17.88 0.92
C ALA A 152 -2.26 -18.13 0.63
N LEU A 153 -1.92 -19.38 0.28
CA LEU A 153 -0.55 -19.74 -0.10
C LEU A 153 -0.12 -19.15 -1.43
N ARG A 154 -0.99 -19.14 -2.46
CA ARG A 154 -0.69 -18.46 -3.73
C ARG A 154 -0.39 -16.97 -3.52
N ASP A 155 -1.28 -16.27 -2.84
CA ASP A 155 -1.18 -14.82 -2.67
C ASP A 155 0.01 -14.46 -1.76
N ALA A 156 0.20 -15.17 -0.64
CA ALA A 156 1.32 -14.93 0.26
C ALA A 156 2.67 -15.25 -0.40
N SER A 157 2.79 -16.35 -1.15
CA SER A 157 4.03 -16.69 -1.85
C SER A 157 4.37 -15.68 -2.94
N ARG A 158 3.38 -15.12 -3.64
CA ARG A 158 3.59 -14.03 -4.61
C ARG A 158 4.10 -12.76 -3.93
N VAL A 159 3.45 -12.32 -2.86
CA VAL A 159 3.93 -11.16 -2.08
C VAL A 159 5.34 -11.43 -1.62
N ALA A 160 5.61 -12.63 -1.09
CA ALA A 160 6.90 -12.95 -0.54
C ALA A 160 8.02 -12.91 -1.59
N ALA A 161 7.81 -13.57 -2.73
CA ALA A 161 8.76 -13.59 -3.83
C ALA A 161 9.04 -12.18 -4.40
N LYS A 162 8.00 -11.34 -4.51
CA LYS A 162 8.13 -10.00 -5.09
C LYS A 162 8.81 -9.01 -4.15
N LEU A 163 8.52 -9.07 -2.86
CA LEU A 163 9.16 -8.21 -1.87
C LEU A 163 10.59 -8.66 -1.54
N ALA A 164 10.91 -9.96 -1.63
CA ALA A 164 12.23 -10.48 -1.30
C ALA A 164 13.38 -9.89 -2.15
N ALA A 165 13.06 -9.29 -3.29
CA ALA A 165 14.03 -8.57 -4.13
C ALA A 165 14.62 -7.31 -3.47
N HIS A 166 13.97 -6.76 -2.44
CA HIS A 166 14.36 -5.47 -1.83
C HIS A 166 14.46 -5.51 -0.31
N ARG A 167 13.94 -6.56 0.33
CA ARG A 167 13.85 -6.66 1.80
C ARG A 167 13.89 -8.11 2.28
N PRO A 168 14.25 -8.35 3.54
CA PRO A 168 14.10 -9.66 4.17
C PRO A 168 12.62 -10.05 4.23
N VAL A 169 12.34 -11.31 3.87
CA VAL A 169 10.99 -11.85 3.86
C VAL A 169 10.99 -13.28 4.39
N ASN A 170 9.92 -13.64 5.09
CA ASN A 170 9.63 -15.01 5.46
C ASN A 170 8.24 -15.38 4.95
N LEU A 171 8.16 -16.43 4.14
CA LEU A 171 6.90 -17.06 3.79
C LEU A 171 6.63 -18.13 4.85
N VAL A 172 5.46 -18.05 5.50
CA VAL A 172 5.10 -19.01 6.53
C VAL A 172 3.74 -19.63 6.24
N GLN A 173 3.58 -20.90 6.61
CA GLN A 173 2.30 -21.61 6.63
C GLN A 173 1.88 -21.84 8.07
N PHE A 174 0.59 -21.72 8.35
CA PHE A 174 0.01 -21.97 9.66
C PHE A 174 -1.40 -22.54 9.55
N SER A 175 -1.91 -23.04 10.66
CA SER A 175 -3.29 -23.51 10.79
C SER A 175 -4.02 -22.73 11.88
N TYR A 176 -5.33 -22.61 11.77
CA TYR A 176 -6.19 -22.01 12.81
C TYR A 176 -7.60 -22.63 12.72
N VAL A 177 -8.37 -22.50 13.79
CA VAL A 177 -9.75 -22.99 13.83
C VAL A 177 -10.69 -21.86 13.44
N ASN A 178 -11.51 -22.06 12.42
CA ASN A 178 -12.56 -21.14 12.01
C ASN A 178 -13.90 -21.89 11.92
N GLY A 179 -14.90 -21.48 12.68
CA GLY A 179 -16.19 -22.16 12.69
C GLY A 179 -16.14 -23.64 13.13
N GLY A 180 -15.11 -24.04 13.90
CA GLY A 180 -14.90 -25.43 14.31
C GLY A 180 -14.06 -26.27 13.35
N GLU A 181 -13.74 -25.76 12.16
CA GLU A 181 -12.93 -26.45 11.17
C GLU A 181 -11.47 -25.95 11.19
N THR A 182 -10.52 -26.83 10.90
CA THR A 182 -9.12 -26.46 10.77
C THR A 182 -8.85 -25.92 9.38
N THR A 183 -8.49 -24.64 9.30
CA THR A 183 -8.11 -23.97 8.05
C THR A 183 -6.60 -23.85 7.96
N VAL A 184 -6.03 -24.24 6.82
CA VAL A 184 -4.62 -23.98 6.48
C VAL A 184 -4.51 -22.66 5.74
N SER A 185 -3.65 -21.77 6.21
CA SER A 185 -3.38 -20.47 5.61
C SER A 185 -1.87 -20.20 5.52
N ALA A 186 -1.51 -19.08 4.91
CA ALA A 186 -0.14 -18.65 4.75
C ALA A 186 -0.01 -17.13 4.93
N ALA A 187 1.17 -16.70 5.34
CA ALA A 187 1.49 -15.29 5.49
C ALA A 187 2.83 -14.95 4.85
N ALA A 188 2.91 -13.76 4.24
CA ALA A 188 4.17 -13.13 3.90
C ALA A 188 4.54 -12.16 5.03
N VAL A 189 5.71 -12.37 5.63
CA VAL A 189 6.19 -11.57 6.74
C VAL A 189 7.42 -10.78 6.31
N PHE A 190 7.37 -9.47 6.48
CA PHE A 190 8.44 -8.55 6.08
C PHE A 190 8.56 -7.40 7.08
N LEU A 191 9.65 -6.64 7.01
CA LEU A 191 9.81 -5.42 7.80
C LEU A 191 9.45 -4.21 6.95
N PHE A 192 8.71 -3.25 7.50
CA PHE A 192 8.50 -1.94 6.88
C PHE A 192 8.32 -0.88 7.97
N HIS A 193 9.04 0.24 7.87
CA HIS A 193 8.98 1.35 8.84
C HIS A 193 9.22 0.88 10.29
N GLY A 194 10.22 0.01 10.48
CA GLY A 194 10.57 -0.55 11.79
C GLY A 194 9.51 -1.44 12.42
N ARG A 195 8.53 -1.92 11.64
CA ARG A 195 7.48 -2.82 12.10
C ARG A 195 7.55 -4.15 11.37
N LEU A 196 7.13 -5.20 12.08
CA LEU A 196 6.94 -6.52 11.51
C LEU A 196 5.55 -6.58 10.86
N CYS A 197 5.51 -6.53 9.54
CA CYS A 197 4.29 -6.58 8.75
C CYS A 197 3.95 -8.03 8.41
N VAL A 198 2.76 -8.47 8.81
CA VAL A 198 2.24 -9.81 8.51
C VAL A 198 1.09 -9.64 7.52
N TYR A 199 1.29 -10.08 6.29
CA TYR A 199 0.26 -10.11 5.26
C TYR A 199 -0.38 -11.48 5.19
N THR A 200 -1.72 -11.54 5.30
CA THR A 200 -2.52 -12.72 4.95
C THR A 200 -3.58 -12.33 3.91
N ALA A 201 -3.95 -13.27 3.04
CA ALA A 201 -4.89 -12.99 1.96
C ALA A 201 -6.29 -12.60 2.45
N ASP A 202 -6.72 -13.08 3.61
CA ASP A 202 -8.05 -12.84 4.17
C ASP A 202 -8.15 -11.52 4.95
N THR A 203 -7.07 -11.08 5.61
CA THR A 203 -7.08 -9.89 6.47
C THR A 203 -6.33 -8.71 5.86
N GLY A 204 -5.40 -8.95 4.95
CA GLY A 204 -4.45 -7.94 4.47
C GLY A 204 -3.23 -7.83 5.38
N THR A 205 -2.58 -6.67 5.40
CA THR A 205 -1.34 -6.49 6.18
C THR A 205 -1.60 -5.87 7.55
N VAL A 206 -1.12 -6.54 8.58
CA VAL A 206 -1.15 -6.06 9.96
C VAL A 206 0.28 -5.75 10.43
N PRO A 207 0.59 -4.49 10.80
CA PRO A 207 1.92 -4.11 11.26
C PRO A 207 2.06 -4.23 12.79
N PHE A 208 2.96 -5.09 13.27
CA PHE A 208 3.25 -5.28 14.68
C PHE A 208 4.51 -4.53 15.13
N ARG A 209 4.48 -4.05 16.39
CA ARG A 209 5.71 -3.70 17.09
C ARG A 209 6.46 -4.98 17.42
N ALA A 210 7.72 -5.03 17.04
CA ALA A 210 8.56 -6.20 17.22
C ALA A 210 9.57 -5.95 18.33
N ARG A 211 9.69 -6.89 19.27
CA ARG A 211 10.75 -6.85 20.30
C ARG A 211 12.13 -7.07 19.68
N GLN A 212 12.18 -7.89 18.63
CA GLN A 212 13.34 -8.11 17.78
C GLN A 212 12.91 -7.96 16.32
N LEU A 213 13.60 -7.11 15.55
CA LEU A 213 13.31 -6.89 14.13
C LEU A 213 13.84 -8.05 13.28
N SER A 214 13.19 -9.21 13.38
CA SER A 214 13.51 -10.38 12.57
C SER A 214 12.24 -11.02 12.02
N VAL A 215 12.25 -11.25 10.70
CA VAL A 215 11.20 -11.99 10.00
C VAL A 215 11.31 -13.51 10.21
N LYS A 216 12.39 -14.01 10.81
CA LYS A 216 12.64 -15.46 10.97
C LYS A 216 12.31 -15.99 12.38
N ASN A 217 11.97 -15.11 13.34
CA ASN A 217 11.63 -15.54 14.71
C ASN A 217 10.22 -16.16 14.76
N LEU A 218 10.12 -17.47 14.50
CA LEU A 218 8.84 -18.19 14.44
C LEU A 218 8.01 -18.08 15.71
N ARG A 219 8.62 -17.99 16.90
CA ARG A 219 7.86 -17.81 18.15
C ARG A 219 7.12 -16.47 18.17
N GLN A 220 7.82 -15.40 17.82
CA GLN A 220 7.20 -14.08 17.70
C GLN A 220 6.15 -14.04 16.60
N LEU A 221 6.42 -14.68 15.45
CA LEU A 221 5.45 -14.77 14.35
C LEU A 221 4.18 -15.51 14.78
N GLN A 222 4.33 -16.58 15.56
CA GLN A 222 3.20 -17.34 16.09
C GLN A 222 2.34 -16.48 17.02
N GLU A 223 2.97 -15.62 17.85
CA GLU A 223 2.27 -14.66 18.70
C GLU A 223 1.53 -13.61 17.86
N CYS A 224 2.16 -13.03 16.84
CA CYS A 224 1.50 -12.11 15.90
C CYS A 224 0.30 -12.76 15.21
N LEU A 225 0.48 -13.97 14.66
CA LEU A 225 -0.59 -14.69 13.96
C LEU A 225 -1.75 -15.05 14.88
N ARG A 226 -1.51 -15.38 16.16
CA ARG A 226 -2.58 -15.62 17.14
C ARG A 226 -3.44 -14.39 17.42
N ARG A 227 -2.91 -13.19 17.17
CA ARG A 227 -3.65 -11.93 17.31
C ARG A 227 -4.49 -11.61 16.09
N ILE A 228 -4.07 -12.05 14.90
CA ILE A 228 -4.85 -11.93 13.66
C ILE A 228 -5.90 -13.04 13.60
N HIS A 229 -5.48 -14.28 13.86
CA HIS A 229 -6.29 -15.49 13.84
C HIS A 229 -6.19 -16.18 15.21
N PRO A 230 -7.15 -15.92 16.12
CA PRO A 230 -7.17 -16.54 17.44
C PRO A 230 -6.99 -18.06 17.37
N GLY A 231 -6.06 -18.57 18.16
CA GLY A 231 -5.75 -20.00 18.18
C GLY A 231 -4.84 -20.50 17.05
N ALA A 232 -4.22 -19.63 16.25
CA ALA A 232 -3.23 -20.06 15.26
C ALA A 232 -2.15 -20.99 15.86
N PHE A 233 -1.79 -22.03 15.10
CA PHE A 233 -0.89 -23.11 15.49
C PHE A 233 -0.18 -23.72 14.27
N ALA A 234 0.71 -24.69 14.51
CA ALA A 234 1.48 -25.40 13.49
C ALA A 234 2.22 -24.48 12.50
N LEU A 235 2.73 -23.35 12.98
CA LEU A 235 3.50 -22.42 12.18
C LEU A 235 4.81 -23.05 11.70
N LYS A 236 5.10 -22.92 10.41
CA LYS A 236 6.40 -23.26 9.81
C LYS A 236 6.79 -22.27 8.72
N SER A 237 8.09 -22.03 8.57
CA SER A 237 8.63 -21.37 7.37
C SER A 237 8.58 -22.31 6.17
N LEU A 238 8.38 -21.72 4.99
CA LEU A 238 8.39 -22.37 3.69
C LEU A 238 9.59 -21.93 2.86
#